data_AF-A0A855UC74-F1
#
_entry.id   AF-A0A855UC74-F1
#
_cell.length_a   1.000
_cell.length_b   1.000
_cell.length_c   1.000
_cell.angle_alpha   90.00
_cell.angle_beta   90.00
_cell.angle_gamma   90.00
#
_symmetry.space_group_name_H-M   'P 1'
#
loop_
_entity.id
_entity.type
_entity.pdbx_description
1 polymer ?
#
loop_
_entity_poly.entity_id
_entity_poly.type
_entity_poly.pdbx_seq_one_letter_code
_entity_poly.pdbx_strand_id
1 'polypeptide(L)'
;MGGDFMKKRVFTFLFLGILVTATISNSTPVSATSFEDIKENAVTLSTRHGEYRVKTTAALNCRSSMSTKSKIVGVFPKGTILNGSFFSKKVGGIYWMQVSGIDNRGKRITGYVDSRYLKGA
;
A
#
# COMPACT_ATOMS: atom_id res chain seq x y z
N MET A 1 40.24 -26.99 -17.83
CA MET A 1 39.00 -27.09 -17.04
C MET A 1 38.60 -25.70 -16.56
N GLY A 2 37.31 -25.37 -16.67
CA GLY A 2 36.71 -24.10 -16.23
C GLY A 2 36.50 -23.16 -17.41
N GLY A 3 35.29 -22.76 -17.76
CA GLY A 3 33.98 -23.07 -17.23
C GLY A 3 32.99 -22.34 -18.13
N ASP A 4 31.85 -22.99 -18.34
CA ASP A 4 30.70 -22.50 -19.07
C ASP A 4 30.31 -21.05 -18.74
N PHE A 5 29.71 -20.39 -19.73
CA PHE A 5 28.26 -20.12 -19.73
C PHE A 5 27.89 -18.72 -20.22
N MET A 6 27.16 -18.73 -21.33
CA MET A 6 26.19 -17.73 -21.77
C MET A 6 26.65 -16.35 -22.27
N LYS A 7 26.55 -16.23 -23.60
CA LYS A 7 26.19 -15.02 -24.35
C LYS A 7 25.04 -14.27 -23.67
N LYS A 8 25.36 -13.16 -23.00
CA LYS A 8 24.42 -12.07 -22.74
C LYS A 8 24.94 -10.83 -23.45
N ARG A 9 24.34 -10.54 -24.61
CA ARG A 9 24.32 -9.16 -25.13
C ARG A 9 23.68 -8.29 -24.03
N VAL A 10 24.29 -7.17 -23.67
CA VAL A 10 23.61 -5.89 -23.38
C VAL A 10 24.66 -4.80 -23.07
N PHE A 11 24.65 -3.81 -23.97
CA PHE A 11 25.14 -2.44 -23.97
C PHE A 11 25.87 -1.88 -22.74
N THR A 12 27.13 -1.51 -22.97
CA THR A 12 27.92 -0.57 -22.18
C THR A 12 27.25 0.81 -22.19
N PHE A 13 26.79 1.31 -21.04
CA PHE A 13 26.42 2.72 -20.86
C PHE A 13 27.42 3.37 -19.91
N LEU A 14 28.19 4.31 -20.47
CA LEU A 14 29.09 5.22 -19.77
C LEU A 14 28.21 6.26 -19.04
N PHE A 15 27.92 6.08 -17.75
CA PHE A 15 27.22 7.09 -16.95
C PHE A 15 28.21 7.85 -16.08
N LEU A 16 28.51 9.06 -16.55
CA LEU A 16 29.13 10.15 -15.80
C LEU A 16 28.08 10.72 -14.83
N GLY A 17 28.39 10.72 -13.53
CA GLY A 17 27.88 11.67 -12.52
C GLY A 17 26.39 11.65 -12.18
N ILE A 18 26.07 11.33 -10.91
CA ILE A 18 25.49 12.26 -9.91
C ILE A 18 25.16 11.43 -8.66
N LEU A 19 25.82 11.78 -7.55
CA LEU A 19 25.49 11.30 -6.21
C LEU A 19 24.27 12.08 -5.72
N VAL A 20 23.09 11.46 -5.69
CA VAL A 20 21.92 12.06 -5.04
C VAL A 20 21.96 11.71 -3.55
N THR A 21 22.32 12.68 -2.71
CA THR A 21 22.13 12.59 -1.27
C THR A 21 20.67 12.92 -0.96
N ALA A 22 19.91 11.93 -0.48
CA ALA A 22 18.56 12.17 0.01
C ALA A 22 18.65 12.89 1.37
N THR A 23 18.36 14.20 1.39
CA THR A 23 18.09 14.91 2.64
C THR A 23 16.67 14.57 3.09
N ILE A 24 16.53 14.13 4.34
CA ILE A 24 15.22 13.94 4.99
C ILE A 24 14.73 15.32 5.38
N SER A 25 13.73 15.85 4.66
CA SER A 25 13.02 17.05 5.07
C SER A 25 12.00 16.68 6.16
N ASN A 26 12.32 17.02 7.40
CA ASN A 26 11.33 17.12 8.47
C ASN A 26 10.35 18.23 8.09
N SER A 27 9.10 17.88 7.79
CA SER A 27 8.03 18.85 7.52
C SER A 27 7.69 19.60 8.81
N THR A 28 8.01 20.89 8.86
CA THR A 28 7.44 21.81 9.85
C THR A 28 5.96 22.05 9.54
N PRO A 29 5.08 22.20 10.54
CA PRO A 29 3.69 22.55 10.30
C PRO A 29 3.61 24.01 9.85
N VAL A 30 3.22 24.24 8.59
CA VAL A 30 2.96 25.58 8.06
C VAL A 30 1.62 26.10 8.58
N SER A 31 1.65 27.21 9.30
CA SER A 31 0.48 27.95 9.77
C SER A 31 -0.10 28.73 8.58
N ALA A 32 -1.27 28.31 8.09
CA ALA A 32 -1.91 28.90 6.91
C ALA A 32 -2.52 30.27 7.23
N THR A 33 -2.18 31.29 6.42
CA THR A 33 -2.78 32.63 6.48
C THR A 33 -3.19 33.08 5.08
N SER A 34 -4.16 32.39 4.46
CA SER A 34 -4.96 32.93 3.35
C SER A 34 -6.18 32.02 3.08
N PHE A 35 -7.33 32.61 2.75
CA PHE A 35 -8.55 31.87 2.42
C PHE A 35 -8.40 31.01 1.15
N GLU A 36 -7.49 31.37 0.25
CA GLU A 36 -7.20 30.57 -0.95
C GLU A 36 -6.34 29.35 -0.64
N ASP A 37 -5.44 29.44 0.35
CA ASP A 37 -4.67 28.28 0.85
C ASP A 37 -5.59 27.22 1.47
N ILE A 38 -6.75 27.62 1.99
CA ILE A 38 -7.74 26.69 2.53
C ILE A 38 -8.41 25.89 1.42
N LYS A 39 -8.59 26.39 0.19
CA LYS A 39 -9.20 25.59 -0.89
C LYS A 39 -8.25 24.49 -1.37
N GLU A 40 -6.99 24.83 -1.57
CA GLU A 40 -5.97 23.86 -1.98
C GLU A 40 -5.70 22.84 -0.87
N ASN A 41 -5.69 23.29 0.39
CA ASN A 41 -5.54 22.42 1.56
C ASN A 41 -6.83 21.64 1.91
N ALA A 42 -8.03 22.14 1.59
CA ALA A 42 -9.30 21.42 1.77
C ALA A 42 -9.51 20.35 0.68
N VAL A 43 -8.98 20.55 -0.53
CA VAL A 43 -8.93 19.49 -1.55
C VAL A 43 -7.95 18.40 -1.14
N THR A 44 -6.80 18.75 -0.55
CA THR A 44 -5.85 17.74 -0.01
C THR A 44 -6.31 17.11 1.31
N LEU A 45 -7.08 17.80 2.16
CA LEU A 45 -7.69 17.25 3.38
C LEU A 45 -8.96 16.44 3.11
N SER A 46 -9.77 16.78 2.10
CA SER A 46 -10.90 15.95 1.65
C SER A 46 -10.44 14.71 0.87
N THR A 47 -9.20 14.72 0.35
CA THR A 47 -8.55 13.54 -0.24
C THR A 47 -7.83 12.66 0.80
N ARG A 48 -7.85 13.01 2.11
CA ARG A 48 -7.71 11.97 3.16
C ARG A 48 -8.98 11.14 3.23
N HIS A 49 -9.29 10.47 2.12
CA HIS A 49 -10.21 9.35 2.07
C HIS A 49 -9.62 8.28 3.00
N GLY A 50 -10.11 8.25 4.23
CA GLY A 50 -9.46 7.73 5.44
C GLY A 50 -8.40 6.67 5.20
N GLU A 51 -7.12 7.06 5.18
CA GLU A 51 -6.06 6.06 5.16
C GLU A 51 -5.92 5.47 6.57
N TYR A 52 -6.56 4.33 6.79
CA TYR A 52 -6.53 3.61 8.06
C TYR A 52 -5.28 2.75 8.12
N ARG A 53 -4.50 2.88 9.20
CA ARG A 53 -3.51 1.85 9.54
C ARG A 53 -4.19 0.77 10.35
N VAL A 54 -4.23 -0.44 9.79
CA VAL A 54 -4.85 -1.59 10.43
C VAL A 54 -3.86 -2.74 10.56
N LYS A 55 -4.11 -3.61 11.52
CA LYS A 55 -3.33 -4.83 11.75
C LYS A 55 -4.20 -6.05 11.58
N THR A 56 -3.71 -7.05 10.85
CA THR A 56 -4.41 -8.34 10.71
C THR A 56 -4.36 -9.12 12.03
N THR A 57 -5.49 -9.70 12.44
CA THR A 57 -5.60 -10.51 13.66
C THR A 57 -5.39 -12.01 13.41
N ALA A 58 -5.45 -12.43 12.16
CA ALA A 58 -5.16 -13.78 11.67
C ALA A 58 -4.49 -13.72 10.27
N ALA A 59 -4.06 -14.87 9.74
CA ALA A 59 -3.69 -14.94 8.33
C ALA A 59 -4.93 -14.66 7.47
N LEU A 60 -4.85 -13.64 6.62
CA LEU A 60 -6.02 -13.03 6.00
C LEU A 60 -5.91 -13.06 4.47
N ASN A 61 -6.87 -13.73 3.84
CA ASN A 61 -6.97 -13.77 2.38
C ASN A 61 -7.34 -12.39 1.83
N CYS A 62 -6.50 -11.86 0.94
CA CYS A 62 -6.78 -10.70 0.13
C CYS A 62 -7.43 -11.14 -1.18
N ARG A 63 -8.57 -10.55 -1.52
CA ARG A 63 -9.41 -10.97 -2.65
C ARG A 63 -9.59 -9.87 -3.68
N SER A 64 -9.89 -10.26 -4.93
CA SER A 64 -10.06 -9.32 -6.04
C SER A 64 -11.33 -8.48 -5.94
N SER A 65 -12.33 -8.93 -5.17
CA SER A 65 -13.60 -8.22 -4.94
C SER A 65 -14.21 -8.61 -3.60
N MET A 66 -15.24 -7.87 -3.19
CA MET A 66 -15.97 -7.99 -1.92
C MET A 66 -16.86 -9.26 -1.86
N SER A 67 -16.25 -10.44 -1.96
CA SER A 67 -16.95 -11.72 -1.93
C SER A 67 -16.03 -12.83 -1.44
N THR A 68 -16.55 -13.78 -0.66
CA THR A 68 -15.81 -14.97 -0.24
C THR A 68 -15.57 -15.97 -1.38
N LYS A 69 -16.25 -15.80 -2.51
CA LYS A 69 -16.11 -16.64 -3.71
C LYS A 69 -15.17 -16.04 -4.76
N SER A 70 -14.74 -14.78 -4.60
CA SER A 70 -13.86 -14.13 -5.57
C SER A 70 -12.42 -14.65 -5.47
N LYS A 71 -11.64 -14.44 -6.53
CA LYS A 71 -10.26 -14.91 -6.62
C LYS A 71 -9.41 -14.34 -5.46
N ILE A 72 -8.62 -15.20 -4.85
CA ILE A 72 -7.60 -14.80 -3.86
C ILE A 72 -6.40 -14.26 -4.64
N VAL A 73 -6.01 -13.03 -4.36
CA VAL A 73 -4.83 -12.37 -4.98
C VAL A 73 -3.56 -12.55 -4.14
N GLY A 74 -3.71 -12.83 -2.84
CA GLY A 74 -2.63 -13.22 -1.94
C GLY A 74 -3.12 -13.35 -0.51
N VAL A 75 -2.19 -13.57 0.42
CA VAL A 75 -2.48 -13.75 1.84
C VAL A 75 -1.59 -12.82 2.65
N PHE A 76 -2.19 -12.03 3.54
CA PHE A 76 -1.46 -11.27 4.53
C PHE A 76 -1.25 -12.15 5.78
N PRO A 77 0.00 -12.35 6.24
CA PRO A 77 0.26 -13.02 7.51
C PRO A 77 -0.47 -12.36 8.69
N LYS A 78 -0.59 -13.07 9.81
CA LYS A 78 -1.10 -12.48 11.06
C LYS A 78 -0.15 -11.38 11.53
N GLY A 79 -0.70 -10.25 11.97
CA GLY A 79 0.06 -9.12 12.50
C GLY A 79 0.62 -8.18 11.44
N THR A 80 0.35 -8.41 10.15
CA THR A 80 0.73 -7.50 9.07
C THR A 80 0.02 -6.15 9.23
N ILE A 81 0.78 -5.06 9.12
CA ILE A 81 0.25 -3.69 9.06
C ILE A 81 -0.14 -3.37 7.61
N LEU A 82 -1.37 -2.96 7.41
CA LEU A 82 -1.93 -2.62 6.10
C LEU A 82 -2.39 -1.17 6.08
N ASN A 83 -2.33 -0.56 4.90
CA ASN A 83 -3.00 0.70 4.63
C ASN A 83 -4.38 0.37 4.06
N GLY A 84 -5.44 0.77 4.76
CA GLY A 84 -6.83 0.64 4.34
C GLY A 84 -7.38 1.98 3.85
N SER A 85 -8.35 1.95 2.93
CA SER A 85 -8.95 3.18 2.38
C SER A 85 -10.36 3.45 2.92
N PHE A 86 -11.25 2.47 2.88
CA PHE A 86 -12.62 2.64 3.37
C PHE A 86 -13.27 1.29 3.68
N PHE A 87 -14.19 1.28 4.64
CA PHE A 87 -15.09 0.16 4.84
C PHE A 87 -16.25 0.27 3.86
N SER A 88 -16.54 -0.81 3.16
CA SER A 88 -17.71 -0.90 2.29
C SER A 88 -18.99 -1.10 3.11
N LYS A 89 -20.15 -1.02 2.46
CA LYS A 89 -21.40 -1.58 3.01
C LYS A 89 -21.31 -3.10 3.13
N LYS A 90 -22.15 -3.72 3.97
CA LYS A 90 -22.21 -5.19 4.07
C LYS A 90 -22.52 -5.82 2.70
N VAL A 91 -21.66 -6.71 2.23
CA VAL A 91 -21.87 -7.55 1.05
C VAL A 91 -21.71 -9.01 1.48
N GLY A 92 -22.75 -9.81 1.28
CA GLY A 92 -22.78 -11.20 1.77
C GLY A 92 -22.68 -11.31 3.29
N GLY A 93 -23.20 -10.32 4.04
CA GLY A 93 -23.13 -10.27 5.50
C GLY A 93 -21.79 -9.80 6.08
N ILE A 94 -20.81 -9.45 5.23
CA ILE A 94 -19.45 -9.07 5.63
C ILE A 94 -19.19 -7.61 5.25
N TYR A 95 -18.60 -6.85 6.18
CA TYR A 95 -17.98 -5.57 5.87
C TYR A 95 -16.60 -5.82 5.26
N TRP A 96 -16.34 -5.25 4.08
CA TRP A 96 -15.06 -5.39 3.41
C TRP A 96 -14.27 -4.11 3.52
N MET A 97 -12.95 -4.22 3.53
CA MET A 97 -12.07 -3.07 3.40
C MET A 97 -11.11 -3.28 2.25
N GLN A 98 -10.94 -2.26 1.43
CA GLN A 98 -9.86 -2.23 0.45
C GLN A 98 -8.55 -1.91 1.17
N VAL A 99 -7.52 -2.71 0.92
CA VAL A 99 -6.22 -2.63 1.60
C VAL A 99 -5.06 -2.79 0.63
N SER A 100 -3.90 -2.24 1.00
CA SER A 100 -2.61 -2.52 0.39
C SER A 100 -1.58 -2.93 1.44
N GLY A 101 -0.71 -3.89 1.09
CA GLY A 101 0.33 -4.38 2.00
C GLY A 101 1.22 -5.44 1.35
N ILE A 102 2.14 -5.99 2.14
CA ILE A 102 3.07 -7.04 1.72
C ILE A 102 2.46 -8.41 2.03
N ASP A 103 2.34 -9.27 1.01
CA ASP A 103 1.84 -10.63 1.16
C ASP A 103 2.88 -11.58 1.79
N ASN A 104 2.47 -12.82 2.04
CA ASN A 104 3.32 -13.88 2.56
C ASN A 104 4.50 -14.28 1.65
N ARG A 105 4.59 -13.75 0.42
CA ARG A 105 5.71 -13.96 -0.52
C ARG A 105 6.58 -12.71 -0.65
N GLY A 106 6.37 -11.69 0.17
CA GLY A 106 7.11 -10.43 0.10
C GLY A 106 6.66 -9.50 -1.04
N LYS A 107 5.56 -9.80 -1.73
CA LYS A 107 5.04 -8.98 -2.82
C LYS A 107 4.03 -7.97 -2.31
N ARG A 108 4.12 -6.71 -2.76
CA ARG A 108 3.07 -5.73 -2.54
C ARG A 108 1.81 -6.09 -3.35
N ILE A 109 0.68 -6.21 -2.66
CA ILE A 109 -0.63 -6.50 -3.25
C ILE A 109 -1.70 -5.55 -2.73
N THR A 110 -2.76 -5.39 -3.52
CA THR A 110 -3.95 -4.61 -3.17
C THR A 110 -5.19 -5.43 -3.45
N GLY A 111 -6.23 -5.28 -2.62
CA GLY A 111 -7.50 -5.97 -2.80
C GLY A 111 -8.43 -5.76 -1.60
N TYR A 112 -9.38 -6.67 -1.44
CA TYR A 112 -10.42 -6.60 -0.42
C TYR A 112 -10.23 -7.70 0.63
N VAL A 113 -10.39 -7.32 1.89
CA VAL A 113 -10.33 -8.24 3.03
C VAL A 113 -11.57 -8.13 3.90
N ASP A 114 -11.88 -9.21 4.61
CA ASP A 114 -12.94 -9.23 5.62
C ASP A 114 -12.49 -8.43 6.85
N SER A 115 -13.22 -7.36 7.14
CA SER A 115 -12.89 -6.41 8.21
C SER A 115 -12.90 -7.02 9.62
N ARG A 116 -13.57 -8.17 9.82
CA ARG A 116 -13.60 -8.85 11.13
C ARG A 116 -12.21 -9.31 11.57
N TYR A 117 -11.28 -9.47 10.63
CA TYR A 117 -9.90 -9.87 10.90
C TYR A 117 -8.94 -8.67 10.99
N LEU A 118 -9.47 -7.47 11.21
CA LEU A 118 -8.70 -6.25 11.33
C LEU A 118 -8.94 -5.58 12.67
N LYS A 119 -7.91 -4.91 13.18
CA LYS A 119 -7.99 -3.97 14.29
C LYS A 119 -7.14 -2.74 13.99
N GLY A 120 -7.35 -1.65 14.73
CA GLY A 120 -6.43 -0.51 14.70
C GLY A 120 -5.00 -0.96 14.95
N ALA A 121 -4.07 -0.45 14.14
CA ALA A 121 -2.64 -0.79 14.22
C ALA A 121 -1.96 -0.15 15.43
#